data_AF-A0A7S1ULP4-F1
#
_entry.id   AF-A0A7S1ULP4-F1
#
_cell.length_a   1.000
_cell.length_b   1.000
_cell.length_c   1.000
_cell.angle_alpha   90.00
_cell.angle_beta   90.00
_cell.angle_gamma   90.00
#
_symmetry.space_group_name_H-M   'P 1'
#
loop_
_entity.id
_entity.type
_entity.pdbx_description
1 polymer ?
#
loop_
_entity_poly.entity_id
_entity_poly.type
_entity_poly.pdbx_seq_one_letter_code
_entity_poly.pdbx_strand_id
1 'polypeptide(L)'
;FDNFNSKYSPFSMADMRRIFLKTSNAMGGRFFAEMLKGVMSRHEASKGHKSAAEMRLSIYGMERHEWYDLAKWMLKDWQGGDYPGPVVSSHNRWIIQIPRLWRIYKSKGGPERSFQEMLDNLFIPIFDATLYPEEHPEVAELLTHI
;
A
#
# COMPACT_ATOMS: atom_id res chain seq x y z
N PHE A 1 7.32 -11.59 -19.60
CA PHE A 1 7.30 -10.60 -18.50
C PHE A 1 6.43 -9.38 -18.81
N ASP A 2 6.10 -9.11 -20.08
CA ASP A 2 5.20 -8.02 -20.47
C ASP A 2 3.74 -8.19 -20.00
N ASN A 3 3.17 -9.40 -20.03
CA ASN A 3 1.74 -9.57 -19.72
C ASN A 3 1.33 -9.27 -18.26
N PHE A 4 2.27 -9.27 -17.30
CA PHE A 4 1.95 -8.94 -15.91
C PHE A 4 2.11 -7.44 -15.63
N ASN A 5 3.03 -6.74 -16.32
CA ASN A 5 3.15 -5.29 -16.23
C ASN A 5 2.12 -4.56 -17.10
N SER A 6 1.73 -5.11 -18.24
CA SER A 6 0.72 -4.53 -19.14
C SER A 6 -0.66 -4.43 -18.48
N LYS A 7 -1.03 -5.39 -17.63
CA LYS A 7 -2.28 -5.34 -16.83
C LYS A 7 -2.35 -4.18 -15.83
N TYR A 8 -1.23 -3.58 -15.44
CA TYR A 8 -1.18 -2.43 -14.52
C TYR A 8 -0.77 -1.12 -15.22
N SER A 9 -0.70 -1.11 -16.55
CA SER A 9 -0.34 0.07 -17.33
C SER A 9 -1.53 0.51 -18.19
N PRO A 10 -2.50 1.24 -17.62
CA PRO A 10 -3.71 1.62 -18.33
C PRO A 10 -3.46 2.46 -19.61
N PHE A 11 -2.25 3.00 -19.78
CA PHE A 11 -1.91 3.90 -20.90
C PHE A 11 -0.55 3.63 -21.56
N SER A 12 0.05 2.44 -21.37
CA SER A 12 1.38 2.11 -21.92
C SER A 12 2.56 3.00 -21.45
N MET A 13 2.29 3.98 -20.57
CA MET A 13 3.26 4.91 -20.01
C MET A 13 3.51 4.55 -18.54
N ALA A 14 4.72 4.11 -18.22
CA ALA A 14 5.14 3.77 -16.86
C ALA A 14 4.91 4.93 -15.86
N ASP A 15 4.97 6.17 -16.34
CA ASP A 15 4.74 7.38 -15.56
C ASP A 15 3.30 7.52 -15.07
N MET A 16 2.30 7.19 -15.89
CA MET A 16 0.90 7.26 -15.48
C MET A 16 0.60 6.25 -14.38
N ARG A 17 1.14 5.03 -14.48
CA ARG A 17 1.03 4.05 -13.39
C ARG A 17 1.66 4.58 -12.10
N ARG A 18 2.84 5.20 -12.18
CA ARG A 18 3.52 5.76 -11.01
C ARG A 18 2.72 6.91 -10.38
N ILE A 19 2.08 7.74 -11.19
CA ILE A 19 1.31 8.89 -10.72
C ILE A 19 -0.02 8.45 -10.08
N PHE A 20 -0.74 7.52 -10.72
CA PHE A 20 -2.12 7.19 -10.34
C PHE A 20 -2.27 5.91 -9.51
N LEU A 21 -1.32 4.98 -9.56
CA LEU A 21 -1.46 3.63 -9.01
C LEU A 21 -0.34 3.26 -8.02
N LYS A 22 0.30 4.26 -7.41
CA LYS A 22 1.32 4.08 -6.38
C LYS A 22 1.01 4.94 -5.16
N THR A 23 1.24 4.37 -3.99
CA THR A 23 1.13 5.03 -2.67
C THR A 23 2.27 6.03 -2.46
N SER A 24 3.45 5.76 -3.04
CA SER A 24 4.60 6.67 -3.02
C SER A 24 4.95 7.14 -4.43
N ASN A 25 4.88 8.46 -4.62
CA ASN A 25 5.29 9.17 -5.84
C ASN A 25 5.56 10.65 -5.51
N ALA A 26 5.89 11.47 -6.52
CA ALA A 26 6.21 12.90 -6.34
C ALA A 26 5.09 13.74 -5.67
N MET A 27 3.84 13.25 -5.68
CA MET A 27 2.69 13.89 -5.01
C MET A 27 2.25 13.09 -3.77
N GLY A 28 3.11 12.22 -3.25
CA GLY A 28 2.85 11.38 -2.09
C GLY A 28 1.69 10.40 -2.27
N GLY A 29 1.34 10.02 -3.51
CA GLY A 29 0.24 9.09 -3.77
C GLY A 29 -1.17 9.68 -3.68
N ARG A 30 -1.30 11.01 -3.73
CA ARG A 30 -2.58 11.74 -3.65
C ARG A 30 -3.65 11.21 -4.61
N PHE A 31 -3.33 11.13 -5.90
CA PHE A 31 -4.31 10.69 -6.90
C PHE A 31 -4.76 9.25 -6.70
N PHE A 32 -3.86 8.38 -6.22
CA PHE A 32 -4.25 7.01 -5.91
C PHE A 32 -5.24 6.95 -4.74
N ALA A 33 -5.00 7.75 -3.70
CA ALA A 33 -5.90 7.88 -2.56
C ALA A 33 -7.28 8.43 -2.98
N GLU A 34 -7.31 9.53 -3.73
CA GLU A 34 -8.56 10.15 -4.21
C GLU A 34 -9.41 9.15 -5.04
N MET A 35 -8.79 8.44 -5.98
CA MET A 35 -9.49 7.42 -6.76
C MET A 35 -10.03 6.28 -5.90
N LEU A 36 -9.20 5.72 -5.00
CA LEU A 36 -9.62 4.60 -4.14
C LEU A 36 -10.77 4.99 -3.22
N LYS A 37 -10.75 6.20 -2.67
CA LYS A 37 -11.84 6.68 -1.81
C LYS A 37 -13.15 6.84 -2.58
N GLY A 38 -13.09 7.31 -3.83
CA GLY A 38 -14.26 7.32 -4.70
C GLY A 38 -14.80 5.91 -4.99
N VAL A 39 -13.92 4.93 -5.17
CA VAL A 39 -14.32 3.52 -5.33
C VAL A 39 -14.95 2.97 -4.05
N MET A 40 -14.33 3.20 -2.89
CA MET A 40 -14.84 2.78 -1.58
C MET A 40 -16.21 3.39 -1.28
N SER A 41 -16.37 4.70 -1.45
CA SER A 41 -17.63 5.39 -1.19
C SER A 41 -18.76 4.87 -2.10
N ARG A 42 -18.46 4.63 -3.38
CA ARG A 42 -19.43 4.01 -4.30
C ARG A 42 -19.81 2.59 -3.90
N HIS A 43 -18.85 1.83 -3.39
CA HIS A 43 -19.09 0.48 -2.90
C HIS A 43 -19.98 0.49 -1.64
N GLU A 44 -19.70 1.38 -0.69
CA GLU A 44 -20.50 1.57 0.53
C GLU A 44 -21.93 2.08 0.24
N ALA A 45 -22.10 2.96 -0.75
CA ALA A 45 -23.40 3.52 -1.12
C ALA A 45 -24.29 2.56 -1.92
N SER A 46 -23.78 1.40 -2.35
CA SER A 46 -24.52 0.48 -3.20
C SER A 46 -25.68 -0.19 -2.44
N LYS A 47 -26.90 0.34 -2.63
CA LYS A 47 -28.12 -0.17 -2.00
C LYS A 47 -28.44 -1.58 -2.51
N GLY A 48 -28.44 -2.57 -1.62
CA GLY A 48 -28.88 -3.95 -1.89
C GLY A 48 -27.77 -5.00 -1.85
N HIS A 49 -26.50 -4.60 -1.94
CA HIS A 49 -25.35 -5.48 -1.78
C HIS A 49 -24.51 -4.99 -0.61
N LYS A 50 -24.66 -5.62 0.56
CA LYS A 50 -23.68 -5.54 1.66
C LYS A 50 -22.42 -6.31 1.29
N SER A 51 -21.82 -6.01 0.13
CA SER A 51 -20.58 -6.65 -0.27
C SER A 51 -19.44 -6.07 0.54
N ALA A 52 -18.56 -6.94 1.02
CA ALA A 52 -17.27 -6.55 1.58
C ALA A 52 -16.20 -6.72 0.51
N ALA A 53 -15.13 -5.92 0.60
CA ALA A 53 -13.98 -6.00 -0.29
C ALA A 53 -12.70 -6.29 0.51
N GLU A 54 -11.78 -7.03 -0.12
CA GLU A 54 -10.43 -7.28 0.37
C GLU A 54 -9.43 -6.76 -0.66
N MET A 55 -9.20 -5.45 -0.65
CA MET A 55 -8.27 -4.82 -1.59
C MET A 55 -6.81 -5.12 -1.21
N ARG A 56 -5.92 -5.08 -2.21
CA ARG A 56 -4.50 -5.44 -2.01
C ARG A 56 -3.59 -4.24 -2.14
N LEU A 57 -2.71 -4.07 -1.16
CA LEU A 57 -1.57 -3.15 -1.21
C LEU A 57 -0.28 -3.95 -1.21
N SER A 58 0.78 -3.42 -1.83
CA SER A 58 2.04 -4.15 -1.96
C SER A 58 3.12 -3.54 -1.07
N ILE A 59 3.83 -4.40 -0.34
CA ILE A 59 5.10 -4.11 0.31
C ILE A 59 6.15 -5.04 -0.31
N TYR A 60 7.33 -4.50 -0.62
CA TYR A 60 8.37 -5.22 -1.34
C TYR A 60 9.43 -5.82 -0.42
N GLY A 61 9.63 -5.26 0.78
CA GLY A 61 10.66 -5.72 1.72
C GLY A 61 12.06 -5.24 1.35
N MET A 62 12.14 -4.21 0.52
CA MET A 62 13.39 -3.60 0.08
C MET A 62 13.92 -2.60 1.09
N GLU A 63 13.05 -1.93 1.83
CA GLU A 63 13.42 -0.94 2.82
C GLU A 63 12.53 -1.09 4.07
N ARG A 64 13.12 -0.95 5.26
CA ARG A 64 12.40 -1.12 6.53
C ARG A 64 11.28 -0.11 6.73
N HIS A 65 11.40 1.06 6.11
CA HIS A 65 10.43 2.15 6.25
C HIS A 65 9.17 1.99 5.38
N GLU A 66 9.10 0.97 4.49
CA GLU A 66 7.95 0.76 3.61
C GLU A 66 6.61 0.63 4.38
N TRP A 67 6.63 0.00 5.55
CA TRP A 67 5.45 -0.10 6.43
C TRP A 67 4.99 1.27 6.94
N TYR A 68 5.93 2.11 7.36
CA TYR A 68 5.63 3.46 7.88
C TYR A 68 5.12 4.37 6.78
N ASP A 69 5.70 4.29 5.58
CA ASP A 69 5.24 5.06 4.42
C ASP A 69 3.83 4.63 4.02
N LEU A 70 3.55 3.34 4.03
CA LEU A 70 2.21 2.83 3.75
C LEU A 70 1.20 3.27 4.80
N ALA A 71 1.55 3.18 6.09
CA ALA A 71 0.72 3.61 7.20
C ALA A 71 0.40 5.10 7.11
N LYS A 72 1.43 5.93 6.92
CA LYS A 72 1.28 7.38 6.71
C LYS A 72 0.39 7.68 5.51
N TRP A 73 0.57 6.99 4.39
CA TRP A 73 -0.26 7.19 3.20
C TRP A 73 -1.74 6.85 3.45
N MET A 74 -2.01 5.72 4.13
CA MET A 74 -3.38 5.26 4.40
C MET A 74 -4.09 6.15 5.42
N LEU A 75 -3.40 6.51 6.51
CA LEU A 75 -3.98 7.25 7.64
C LEU A 75 -3.93 8.77 7.47
N LYS A 76 -3.20 9.27 6.47
CA LYS A 76 -3.17 10.69 6.16
C LYS A 76 -4.57 11.22 5.93
N ASP A 77 -4.88 12.33 6.59
CA ASP A 77 -6.09 13.09 6.33
C ASP A 77 -5.97 13.80 4.97
N TRP A 78 -6.45 13.12 3.91
CA TRP A 78 -6.40 13.64 2.56
C TRP A 78 -7.41 14.77 2.39
N GLN A 79 -6.88 15.96 2.09
CA GLN A 79 -7.63 17.17 1.85
C GLN A 79 -7.88 17.38 0.35
N GLY A 80 -9.09 17.85 0.01
CA GLY A 80 -9.52 18.14 -1.35
C GLY A 80 -10.28 17.00 -2.06
N GLY A 81 -11.11 17.37 -3.03
CA GLY A 81 -12.01 16.45 -3.75
C GLY A 81 -13.33 16.17 -3.01
N ASP A 82 -14.16 15.28 -3.56
CA ASP A 82 -15.48 14.94 -3.03
C ASP A 82 -15.44 14.01 -1.79
N TYR A 83 -14.27 13.42 -1.51
CA TYR A 83 -14.08 12.42 -0.44
C TYR A 83 -12.85 12.80 0.42
N PRO A 84 -12.99 13.62 1.48
CA PRO A 84 -11.91 13.98 2.41
C PRO A 84 -11.65 12.91 3.48
N GLY A 85 -10.52 12.94 4.20
CA GLY A 85 -10.19 11.95 5.25
C GLY A 85 -9.18 10.85 4.88
N PRO A 86 -8.96 9.85 5.75
CA PRO A 86 -8.08 8.71 5.50
C PRO A 86 -8.62 7.73 4.45
N VAL A 87 -7.75 6.84 3.95
CA VAL A 87 -8.08 5.77 2.98
C VAL A 87 -8.51 4.50 3.73
N VAL A 88 -9.56 4.63 4.53
CA VAL A 88 -10.14 3.55 5.35
C VAL A 88 -11.63 3.43 5.06
N SER A 89 -12.19 2.24 5.27
CA SER A 89 -13.61 1.96 5.02
C SER A 89 -14.09 0.85 5.94
N SER A 90 -15.35 0.93 6.37
CA SER A 90 -15.99 -0.11 7.20
C SER A 90 -16.30 -1.39 6.41
N HIS A 91 -16.34 -1.31 5.08
CA HIS A 91 -16.69 -2.41 4.17
C HIS A 91 -15.47 -2.93 3.38
N ASN A 92 -14.26 -2.45 3.68
CA ASN A 92 -13.04 -2.91 3.04
C ASN A 92 -11.96 -3.24 4.08
N ARG A 93 -11.33 -4.40 3.91
CA ARG A 93 -10.09 -4.78 4.58
C ARG A 93 -8.94 -4.83 3.59
N TRP A 94 -7.73 -4.68 4.09
CA TRP A 94 -6.53 -4.64 3.26
C TRP A 94 -5.73 -5.92 3.38
N ILE A 95 -5.38 -6.54 2.27
CA ILE A 95 -4.41 -7.63 2.25
C ILE A 95 -3.06 -7.08 1.79
N ILE A 96 -2.03 -7.29 2.62
CA ILE A 96 -0.66 -6.97 2.24
C ILE A 96 -0.12 -8.07 1.33
N GLN A 97 0.17 -7.68 0.10
CA GLN A 97 0.78 -8.52 -0.91
C GLN A 97 2.29 -8.32 -0.91
N ILE A 98 3.04 -9.43 -0.83
CA ILE A 98 4.50 -9.43 -0.94
C ILE A 98 4.90 -10.08 -2.27
N PRO A 99 5.33 -9.30 -3.28
CA PRO A 99 5.78 -9.86 -4.54
C PRO A 99 7.06 -10.67 -4.38
N ARG A 100 7.08 -11.92 -4.87
CA ARG A 100 8.25 -12.83 -4.84
C ARG A 100 9.32 -12.47 -5.87
N LEU A 101 9.84 -11.25 -5.78
CA LEU A 101 10.77 -10.65 -6.76
C LEU A 101 12.22 -10.58 -6.24
N TRP A 102 12.54 -11.29 -5.15
CA TRP A 102 13.87 -11.31 -4.54
C TRP A 102 15.03 -11.44 -5.54
N ARG A 103 14.92 -12.37 -6.50
CA ARG A 103 15.98 -12.58 -7.51
C ARG A 103 16.31 -11.31 -8.31
N ILE A 104 15.29 -10.51 -8.64
CA ILE A 104 15.43 -9.26 -9.40
C ILE A 104 16.01 -8.17 -8.49
N TYR A 105 15.61 -8.15 -7.23
CA TYR A 105 16.11 -7.19 -6.25
C TYR A 105 17.56 -7.43 -5.89
N LYS A 106 17.96 -8.68 -5.67
CA LYS A 106 19.35 -9.07 -5.46
C LYS A 106 20.23 -8.64 -6.63
N SER A 107 19.78 -8.81 -7.87
CA SER A 107 20.56 -8.38 -9.04
C SER A 107 20.70 -6.86 -9.15
N LYS A 108 19.77 -6.08 -8.61
CA LYS A 108 19.81 -4.61 -8.64
C LYS A 108 20.55 -4.00 -7.45
N GLY A 109 20.44 -4.60 -6.28
CA GLY A 109 21.00 -4.10 -5.02
C GLY A 109 22.45 -4.52 -4.77
N GLY A 110 23.05 -5.32 -5.65
CA GLY A 110 24.42 -5.79 -5.51
C GLY A 110 24.58 -6.99 -4.57
N PRO A 111 25.82 -7.49 -4.41
CA PRO A 111 26.11 -8.73 -3.69
C PRO A 111 25.86 -8.66 -2.18
N GLU A 112 25.81 -7.47 -1.58
CA GLU A 112 25.64 -7.29 -0.13
C GLU A 112 24.21 -7.55 0.37
N ARG A 113 23.21 -7.45 -0.52
CA ARG A 113 21.81 -7.69 -0.16
C ARG A 113 21.57 -9.17 0.13
N SER A 114 21.04 -9.45 1.32
CA SER A 114 20.68 -10.80 1.75
C SER A 114 19.16 -10.99 1.77
N PHE A 115 18.71 -12.25 1.64
CA PHE A 115 17.28 -12.54 1.79
C PHE A 115 16.82 -12.32 3.23
N GLN A 116 17.71 -12.50 4.20
CA GLN A 116 17.45 -12.21 5.61
C GLN A 116 17.07 -10.74 5.79
N GLU A 117 17.82 -9.81 5.19
CA GLU A 117 17.50 -8.38 5.24
C GLU A 117 16.09 -8.07 4.68
N MET A 118 15.68 -8.77 3.62
CA MET A 118 14.31 -8.64 3.09
C MET A 118 13.27 -9.12 4.11
N LEU A 119 13.51 -10.24 4.79
CA LEU A 119 12.62 -10.73 5.85
C LEU A 119 12.58 -9.76 7.02
N ASP A 120 13.73 -9.20 7.41
CA ASP A 120 13.83 -8.23 8.50
C ASP A 120 13.02 -6.96 8.19
N ASN A 121 13.12 -6.45 6.96
CA ASN A 121 12.34 -5.30 6.49
C ASN A 121 10.82 -5.58 6.46
N LEU A 122 10.42 -6.84 6.22
CA LEU A 122 9.02 -7.24 6.16
C LEU A 122 8.41 -7.46 7.54
N PHE A 123 9.10 -8.18 8.43
CA PHE A 123 8.51 -8.72 9.64
C PHE A 123 8.86 -7.93 10.90
N ILE A 124 10.04 -7.32 10.98
CA ILE A 124 10.41 -6.61 12.21
C ILE A 124 9.49 -5.39 12.46
N PRO A 125 9.17 -4.52 11.48
CA PRO A 125 8.30 -3.36 11.73
C PRO A 125 6.91 -3.72 12.29
N ILE A 126 6.34 -4.84 11.84
CA ILE A 126 5.03 -5.29 12.34
C ILE A 126 5.13 -5.92 13.73
N PHE A 127 6.22 -6.62 14.03
CA PHE A 127 6.45 -7.15 15.38
C PHE A 127 6.71 -6.02 16.37
N ASP A 128 7.57 -5.06 16.01
CA ASP A 128 7.84 -3.87 16.81
C ASP A 128 6.52 -3.13 17.12
N ALA A 129 5.68 -2.87 16.11
CA ALA A 129 4.39 -2.20 16.29
C ALA A 129 3.35 -3.01 17.07
N THR A 130 3.47 -4.34 17.11
CA THR A 130 2.60 -5.20 17.91
C THR A 130 3.04 -5.24 19.38
N LEU A 131 4.35 -5.22 19.63
CA LEU A 131 4.92 -5.26 20.99
C LEU A 131 4.91 -3.89 21.67
N TYR A 132 5.17 -2.83 20.90
CA TYR A 132 5.32 -1.44 21.38
C TYR A 132 4.46 -0.50 20.51
N PRO A 133 3.12 -0.61 20.56
CA PRO A 133 2.23 0.18 19.70
C PRO A 133 2.35 1.69 19.93
N GLU A 134 2.68 2.13 21.15
CA GLU A 134 2.94 3.53 21.49
C GLU A 134 4.19 4.12 20.81
N GLU A 135 5.18 3.29 20.50
CA GLU A 135 6.39 3.71 19.78
C GLU A 135 6.17 3.72 18.26
N HIS A 136 5.15 2.99 17.78
CA HIS A 136 4.83 2.83 16.36
C HIS A 136 3.34 3.05 16.06
N PRO A 137 2.74 4.18 16.45
CA PRO A 137 1.29 4.36 16.47
C PRO A 137 0.65 4.27 15.08
N GLU A 138 1.30 4.77 14.02
CA GLU A 138 0.74 4.70 12.68
C GLU A 138 0.72 3.28 12.13
N VAL A 139 1.78 2.50 12.39
CA VAL A 139 1.83 1.10 11.94
C VAL A 139 0.87 0.25 12.76
N ALA A 140 0.80 0.47 14.07
CA ALA A 140 -0.17 -0.20 14.94
C ALA A 140 -1.62 0.06 14.49
N GLU A 141 -1.96 1.32 14.20
CA GLU A 141 -3.29 1.68 13.67
C GLU A 141 -3.53 1.04 12.29
N LEU A 142 -2.56 1.10 11.37
CA LEU A 142 -2.64 0.45 10.06
C LEU A 142 -2.98 -1.05 10.18
N LEU A 143 -2.36 -1.76 11.12
CA LEU A 143 -2.60 -3.19 11.35
C LEU A 143 -4.04 -3.51 11.76
N THR A 144 -4.81 -2.55 12.27
CA THR A 144 -6.24 -2.76 12.58
C THR A 144 -7.13 -2.79 11.34
N HIS A 145 -6.66 -2.21 10.22
CA HIS A 145 -7.36 -2.11 8.92
C HIS A 145 -6.95 -3.19 7.92
N ILE A 146 -5.86 -3.91 8.22
CA ILE A 146 -5.35 -5.04 7.44
C ILE A 146 -6.12 -6.29 7.86
#